data_AF-A0A1X0WAE9-F1
#
_entry.id   AF-A0A1X0WAE9-F1
#
_cell.length_a   1.000
_cell.length_b   1.000
_cell.length_c   1.000
_cell.angle_alpha   90.00
_cell.angle_beta   90.00
_cell.angle_gamma   90.00
#
_symmetry.space_group_name_H-M   'P 1'
#
loop_
_entity.id
_entity.type
_entity.pdbx_description
1 polymer ?
#
loop_
_entity_poly.entity_id
_entity_poly.type
_entity_poly.pdbx_seq_one_letter_code
_entity_poly.pdbx_strand_id
1 'polypeptide(L)' 'MSLLHTQSKSEQFMIRLPERMKEEIMRMAAMDGISINSAILKRLARCLREERV' A
#
# COMPACT_ATOMS: atom_id res chain seq x y z
N MET A 1 3.02 -3.45 -15.86
CA MET A 1 3.26 -3.59 -14.41
C MET A 1 4.17 -2.45 -13.97
N SER A 2 3.70 -1.59 -13.07
CA SER A 2 4.36 -0.34 -12.70
C SER A 2 5.69 -0.58 -11.96
N LEU A 3 6.73 0.14 -12.39
CA LEU A 3 8.13 0.15 -11.93
C LEU A 3 8.34 0.27 -10.41
N LEU A 4 7.31 0.64 -9.65
CA LEU A 4 7.35 0.79 -8.18
C LEU A 4 7.54 -0.54 -7.44
N HIS A 5 7.17 -1.67 -8.04
CA HIS A 5 7.24 -2.99 -7.40
C HIS A 5 8.58 -3.71 -7.63
N THR A 6 9.41 -3.18 -8.54
CA THR A 6 10.64 -3.83 -9.04
C THR A 6 11.94 -3.21 -8.51
N GLN A 7 11.88 -2.20 -7.63
CA GLN A 7 13.08 -1.69 -7.00
C GLN A 7 13.55 -2.64 -5.89
N SER A 8 14.77 -3.16 -6.05
CA SER A 8 15.42 -4.11 -5.14
C SER A 8 15.83 -3.49 -3.79
N LYS A 9 15.67 -2.18 -3.62
CA LYS A 9 15.91 -1.48 -2.35
C LYS A 9 14.57 -1.11 -1.72
N SER A 10 14.13 -1.90 -0.75
CA SER A 10 13.01 -1.56 0.12
C SER A 10 13.51 -0.75 1.32
N GLU A 11 12.99 0.46 1.49
CA GLU A 11 13.20 1.23 2.72
C GLU A 11 12.05 0.99 3.69
N GLN A 12 12.37 0.88 4.98
CA GLN A 12 11.34 0.75 6.02
C GLN A 12 10.67 2.11 6.24
N PHE A 13 9.34 2.14 6.12
CA PHE A 13 8.54 3.34 6.36
C PHE A 13 7.53 3.07 7.48
N MET A 14 7.63 3.79 8.59
CA MET A 14 6.73 3.62 9.74
C MET A 14 5.58 4.62 9.66
N ILE A 15 4.35 4.11 9.61
CA ILE A 15 3.13 4.92 9.48
C ILE A 15 2.35 4.87 10.78
N ARG A 16 1.99 6.03 11.32
CA ARG A 16 1.00 6.13 12.41
C ARG A 16 -0.40 6.18 11.78
N LEU A 17 -1.23 5.20 12.10
CA LEU A 17 -2.58 5.06 11.56
C LEU A 17 -3.59 5.08 12.71
N PRO A 18 -4.75 5.73 12.53
CA PRO A 18 -5.92 5.48 13.36
C PRO A 18 -6.28 4.00 13.34
N GLU A 19 -6.75 3.47 14.46
CA GLU A 19 -7.05 2.04 14.64
C GLU A 19 -8.03 1.51 13.57
N ARG A 20 -9.12 2.25 13.35
CA ARG A 20 -10.11 1.94 12.29
C ARG A 20 -9.50 1.83 10.90
N MET A 21 -8.52 2.68 10.59
CA MET A 21 -7.86 2.65 9.28
C MET A 21 -6.96 1.43 9.14
N LYS A 22 -6.26 1.04 10.21
CA LYS A 22 -5.46 -0.18 10.25
C LYS A 22 -6.33 -1.43 10.05
N GLU A 23 -7.46 -1.51 10.76
CA GLU A 23 -8.42 -2.62 10.62
C GLU A 23 -8.96 -2.75 9.20
N GLU A 24 -9.35 -1.63 8.59
CA GLU A 24 -9.87 -1.61 7.23
C GLU A 24 -8.81 -2.11 6.24
N ILE A 25 -7.57 -1.63 6.34
CA ILE A 25 -6.46 -2.09 5.48
C ILE A 25 -6.20 -3.58 5.66
N MET A 26 -6.25 -4.09 6.91
CA MET A 26 -6.09 -5.52 7.20
C MET A 26 -7.19 -6.36 6.55
N ARG A 27 -8.47 -5.95 6.66
CA ARG A 27 -9.59 -6.63 6.01
C ARG A 27 -9.43 -6.66 4.50
N MET A 28 -9.09 -5.53 3.89
CA MET A 28 -8.90 -5.44 2.45
C MET A 28 -7.74 -6.31 1.96
N ALA A 29 -6.62 -6.31 2.68
CA ALA A 29 -5.47 -7.17 2.37
C ALA A 29 -5.83 -8.67 2.46
N ALA A 30 -6.62 -9.05 3.47
CA ALA A 30 -7.10 -10.42 3.64
C ALA A 30 -8.04 -10.85 2.50
N MET A 31 -8.99 -10.00 2.10
CA MET A 31 -9.90 -10.28 0.98
C MET A 31 -9.16 -10.46 -0.34
N ASP A 32 -8.13 -9.64 -0.59
CA ASP A 32 -7.32 -9.67 -1.80
C ASP A 32 -6.24 -10.77 -1.78
N GLY A 33 -6.05 -11.47 -0.65
CA GLY A 33 -5.00 -12.48 -0.49
C GLY A 33 -3.58 -11.92 -0.61
N ILE A 34 -3.35 -10.66 -0.22
CA ILE A 34 -2.05 -9.98 -0.32
C ILE A 34 -1.54 -9.52 1.04
N SER A 35 -0.23 -9.24 1.12
CA SER A 35 0.33 -8.65 2.32
C SER A 35 -0.23 -7.24 2.55
N ILE A 36 -0.30 -6.82 3.82
CA ILE A 36 -0.68 -5.46 4.21
C ILE A 36 0.20 -4.43 3.51
N ASN A 37 1.50 -4.67 3.41
CA ASN A 37 2.42 -3.77 2.72
C ASN A 37 2.08 -3.63 1.24
N SER A 38 1.78 -4.74 0.56
CA SER A 38 1.33 -4.72 -0.84
C SER A 38 0.01 -3.97 -1.00
N ALA A 39 -0.94 -4.09 -0.05
CA ALA A 39 -2.19 -3.34 -0.07
C ALA A 39 -1.95 -1.83 0.09
N ILE A 40 -1.06 -1.43 1.01
CA ILE A 40 -0.65 -0.04 1.22
C ILE A 40 0.03 0.51 -0.05
N LEU A 41 1.03 -0.19 -0.56
CA LEU A 41 1.77 0.22 -1.76
C LEU A 41 0.86 0.37 -2.98
N LYS A 42 -0.07 -0.57 -3.21
CA LYS A 42 -1.03 -0.47 -4.33
C LYS A 42 -1.87 0.80 -4.24
N ARG A 43 -2.34 1.16 -3.03
CA ARG A 43 -3.15 2.36 -2.81
C ARG A 43 -2.34 3.63 -3.00
N LEU A 44 -1.16 3.72 -2.39
CA LEU A 44 -0.25 4.85 -2.58
C LEU A 44 0.13 5.02 -4.05
N ALA A 45 0.48 3.93 -4.73
CA ALA A 45 0.80 3.95 -6.15
C ALA A 45 -0.38 4.41 -7.01
N ARG A 46 -1.62 4.09 -6.63
CA ARG A 46 -2.82 4.57 -7.32
C ARG A 46 -2.99 6.08 -7.13
N CYS A 47 -2.98 6.57 -5.89
CA CYS A 47 -3.08 8.00 -5.57
C CYS A 47 -2.02 8.82 -6.31
N LEU A 48 -0.75 8.39 -6.28
CA LEU A 48 0.35 9.08 -6.98
C LEU A 48 0.21 9.11 -8.50
N ARG A 49 -0.48 8.13 -9.10
CA ARG A 49 -0.78 8.15 -10.54
C ARG A 49 -1.92 9.11 -10.87
N GLU A 50 -2.92 9.18 -10.01
CA GLU A 50 -4.10 10.04 -10.19
C GLU A 50 -3.77 11.51 -9.97
N GLU A 51 -2.89 11.85 -9.02
CA GLU A 51 -2.42 13.23 -8.76
C GLU A 51 -1.49 13.81 -9.84
N ARG A 52 -0.96 12.96 -10.73
CA ARG A 52 -0.06 13.37 -11.82
C ARG A 52 -0.79 13.85 -13.09
N VAL A 53 -2.11 13.79 -13.10
CA VAL A 53 -3.00 14.21 -14.20
C VAL A 53 -3.60 15.56 -13.87
#